data_AF-A0AAC8YNL7-F1
#
_entry.id   AF-A0AAC8YNL7-F1
#
_cell.length_a   1.000
_cell.length_b   1.000
_cell.length_c   1.000
_cell.angle_alpha   90.00
_cell.angle_beta   90.00
_cell.angle_gamma   90.00
#
_symmetry.space_group_name_H-M   'P 1'
#
loop_
_entity.id
_entity.type
_entity.pdbx_description
1 polymer ?
#
loop_
_entity_poly.entity_id
_entity_poly.type
_entity_poly.pdbx_seq_one_letter_code
_entity_poly.pdbx_strand_id
1 'polypeptide(L)'
;MLSLFAGATVTAEFPSIELETTSSDTLDGVLRAALNAPELDRAAEGGDAKGWQPFVEAERHRLEELIRGQGYLHARVEMPDAADDAGSSDKVTLKPVTGPIFRVGMVEVDGLQDVATDTVRDDVSRQMMEAVGKPARGDLLATLEDEVLWRLRTASYPFVRVTERELLPIPGRALATARIVVEPGASARFGAVAYSGLVGLRQDELGRLQPFKQGDPYNPDVLERFREALLGHPSVKAVRLRLPEAVDADGQLQLRAEIEEDQLRAEDVAGNYRTGLVAAVSAIAALAIRQVSVASLRPGRSRWPLWFEVVPVLLLAAAFYVIAQRMLLLAFPG
;
A
#
# COMPACT_ATOMS: atom_id res chain seq x y z
N MET A 1 -59.76 -15.78 -17.21
CA MET A 1 -59.92 -14.84 -16.07
C MET A 1 -58.77 -15.11 -15.12
N LEU A 2 -57.91 -14.09 -14.93
CA LEU A 2 -56.63 -14.16 -14.22
C LEU A 2 -56.78 -14.65 -12.77
N SER A 3 -55.84 -15.50 -12.36
CA SER A 3 -55.49 -15.75 -10.96
C SER A 3 -55.07 -14.46 -10.27
N LEU A 4 -55.60 -14.23 -9.08
CA LEU A 4 -55.03 -13.28 -8.11
C LEU A 4 -54.52 -14.10 -6.94
N PHE A 5 -53.20 -14.31 -6.95
CA PHE A 5 -52.44 -14.81 -5.82
C PHE A 5 -52.64 -13.86 -4.64
N ALA A 6 -53.16 -14.38 -3.54
CA ALA A 6 -53.00 -13.77 -2.23
C ALA A 6 -51.51 -13.83 -1.89
N GLY A 7 -50.82 -12.70 -2.01
CA GLY A 7 -49.48 -12.54 -1.46
C GLY A 7 -49.59 -12.57 0.06
N ALA A 8 -49.18 -13.66 0.67
CA ALA A 8 -48.91 -13.70 2.10
C ALA A 8 -47.72 -12.78 2.36
N THR A 9 -47.98 -11.62 2.97
CA THR A 9 -46.96 -10.83 3.64
C THR A 9 -46.54 -11.62 4.88
N VAL A 10 -45.46 -12.38 4.79
CA VAL A 10 -44.78 -12.92 5.96
C VAL A 10 -43.90 -11.79 6.49
N THR A 11 -44.47 -10.96 7.36
CA THR A 11 -43.70 -10.03 8.19
C THR A 11 -43.13 -10.84 9.34
N ALA A 12 -41.95 -11.41 9.13
CA ALA A 12 -41.04 -11.71 10.23
C ALA A 12 -40.38 -10.37 10.58
N GLU A 13 -41.04 -9.56 11.40
CA GLU A 13 -40.57 -8.22 11.74
C GLU A 13 -39.30 -8.37 12.59
N PHE A 14 -38.15 -8.06 12.00
CA PHE A 14 -36.90 -7.97 12.72
C PHE A 14 -37.02 -6.86 13.79
N PRO A 15 -36.52 -7.07 15.02
CA PRO A 15 -36.66 -6.06 16.04
C PRO A 15 -35.88 -4.80 15.68
N SER A 16 -36.48 -3.64 15.96
CA SER A 16 -35.77 -2.37 15.94
C SER A 16 -34.64 -2.39 16.98
N ILE A 17 -33.39 -2.17 16.54
CA ILE A 17 -32.24 -2.16 17.45
C ILE A 17 -32.00 -0.73 17.92
N GLU A 18 -32.05 -0.52 19.23
CA GLU A 18 -31.71 0.75 19.86
C GLU A 18 -30.43 0.63 20.68
N LEU A 19 -29.56 1.63 20.54
CA LEU A 19 -28.31 1.72 21.31
C LEU A 19 -28.44 2.84 22.35
N GLU A 20 -28.29 2.51 23.62
CA GLU A 20 -28.22 3.52 24.68
C GLU A 20 -26.93 4.34 24.61
N THR A 21 -27.02 5.63 24.95
CA THR A 21 -25.87 6.53 25.03
C THR A 21 -25.00 6.21 26.25
N THR A 22 -23.69 6.32 26.09
CA THR A 22 -22.72 6.19 27.17
C THR A 22 -22.46 7.54 27.86
N SER A 23 -21.53 7.58 28.81
CA SER A 23 -21.06 8.82 29.42
C SER A 23 -20.06 9.61 28.54
N SER A 24 -19.82 9.18 27.29
CA SER A 24 -18.80 9.75 26.40
C SER A 24 -19.38 10.00 25.01
N ASP A 25 -19.58 11.28 24.66
CA ASP A 25 -20.09 11.70 23.34
C ASP A 25 -19.22 11.17 22.18
N THR A 26 -17.90 11.13 22.39
CA THR A 26 -16.97 10.57 21.40
C THR A 26 -17.18 9.08 21.18
N LEU A 27 -17.38 8.32 22.26
CA LEU A 27 -17.63 6.89 22.15
C LEU A 27 -19.00 6.63 21.51
N ASP A 28 -20.00 7.41 21.86
CA ASP A 28 -21.34 7.31 21.27
C ASP A 28 -21.32 7.56 19.77
N GLY A 29 -20.55 8.55 19.32
CA GLY A 29 -20.35 8.82 17.90
C GLY A 29 -19.73 7.61 17.18
N VAL A 30 -18.72 6.98 17.79
CA VAL A 30 -18.08 5.78 17.25
C VAL A 30 -19.05 4.59 17.22
N LEU A 31 -19.80 4.34 18.29
CA LEU A 31 -20.74 3.21 18.34
C LEU A 31 -21.88 3.37 17.36
N ARG A 32 -22.44 4.58 17.23
CA ARG A 32 -23.47 4.88 16.22
C ARG A 32 -22.96 4.71 14.80
N ALA A 33 -21.72 5.13 14.52
CA ALA A 33 -21.10 4.95 13.20
C ALA A 33 -20.73 3.49 12.93
N ALA A 34 -20.42 2.72 13.98
CA ALA A 34 -20.04 1.32 13.86
C ALA A 34 -21.25 0.40 13.72
N LEU A 35 -22.39 0.72 14.34
CA LEU A 35 -23.60 -0.12 14.35
C LEU A 35 -23.99 -0.51 12.91
N ASN A 36 -23.97 -1.81 12.63
CA ASN A 36 -24.09 -2.30 11.26
C ASN A 36 -25.53 -2.67 10.90
N ALA A 37 -26.45 -1.70 11.04
CA ALA A 37 -27.88 -1.90 10.79
C ALA A 37 -28.19 -2.56 9.42
N PRO A 38 -27.55 -2.18 8.30
CA PRO A 38 -27.87 -2.80 7.00
C PRO A 38 -27.48 -4.28 6.86
N GLU A 39 -26.43 -4.74 7.54
CA GLU A 39 -26.08 -6.17 7.56
C GLU A 39 -27.04 -6.95 8.45
N LEU A 40 -27.49 -6.35 9.55
CA LEU A 40 -28.50 -6.93 10.43
C LEU A 40 -29.85 -7.05 9.71
N ASP A 41 -30.24 -6.01 8.96
CA ASP A 41 -31.45 -6.01 8.13
C ASP A 41 -31.37 -7.07 7.02
N ARG A 42 -30.23 -7.19 6.31
CA ARG A 42 -30.08 -8.21 5.26
C ARG A 42 -30.02 -9.64 5.81
N ALA A 43 -29.43 -9.83 6.98
CA ALA A 43 -29.48 -11.10 7.70
C ALA A 43 -30.91 -11.47 8.11
N ALA A 44 -31.74 -10.47 8.43
CA ALA A 44 -33.17 -10.65 8.71
C ALA A 44 -33.96 -11.08 7.48
N GLU A 45 -33.73 -10.45 6.34
CA GLU A 45 -34.44 -10.70 5.08
C GLU A 45 -34.21 -12.13 4.53
N GLY A 46 -33.06 -12.73 4.84
CA GLY A 46 -32.68 -14.08 4.39
C GLY A 46 -32.95 -15.22 5.36
N GLY A 47 -33.45 -14.95 6.58
CA GLY A 47 -33.60 -15.93 7.66
C GLY A 47 -35.05 -16.25 8.01
N ASP A 48 -35.31 -17.47 8.47
CA ASP A 48 -36.58 -17.83 9.09
C ASP A 48 -36.83 -16.92 10.32
N ALA A 49 -38.08 -16.52 10.55
CA ALA A 49 -38.55 -15.55 11.58
C ALA A 49 -38.13 -15.80 13.04
N LYS A 50 -37.40 -16.88 13.33
CA LYS A 50 -36.90 -17.30 14.64
C LYS A 50 -35.36 -17.20 14.76
N GLY A 51 -34.68 -16.60 13.80
CA GLY A 51 -33.22 -16.67 13.66
C GLY A 51 -32.44 -15.36 13.83
N TRP A 52 -33.02 -14.28 14.34
CA TRP A 52 -32.33 -12.98 14.46
C TRP A 52 -31.38 -12.89 15.67
N GLN A 53 -31.65 -13.64 16.72
CA GLN A 53 -30.91 -13.59 17.99
C GLN A 53 -29.40 -13.81 17.82
N PRO A 54 -28.91 -14.77 17.00
CA PRO A 54 -27.48 -14.95 16.76
C PRO A 54 -26.80 -13.74 16.11
N PHE A 55 -27.50 -12.99 15.26
CA PHE A 55 -26.94 -11.80 14.59
C PHE A 55 -26.83 -10.62 15.55
N VAL A 56 -27.87 -10.40 16.37
CA VAL A 56 -27.85 -9.40 17.44
C VAL A 56 -26.77 -9.72 18.46
N GLU A 57 -26.63 -11.00 18.85
CA GLU A 57 -25.59 -11.42 19.79
C GLU A 57 -24.18 -11.24 19.21
N ALA A 58 -23.98 -11.55 17.92
CA ALA A 58 -22.72 -11.27 17.23
C ALA A 58 -22.40 -9.77 17.19
N GLU A 59 -23.41 -8.92 16.94
CA GLU A 59 -23.25 -7.47 16.96
C GLU A 59 -22.97 -6.93 18.36
N ARG A 60 -23.66 -7.44 19.39
CA ARG A 60 -23.40 -7.14 20.80
C ARG A 60 -21.95 -7.41 21.16
N HIS A 61 -21.44 -8.60 20.82
CA HIS A 61 -20.04 -8.96 21.01
C HIS A 61 -19.08 -8.04 20.24
N ARG A 62 -19.39 -7.72 18.97
CA ARG A 62 -18.55 -6.82 18.16
C ARG A 62 -18.47 -5.41 18.74
N LEU A 63 -19.61 -4.87 19.20
CA LEU A 63 -19.65 -3.56 19.86
C LEU A 63 -18.91 -3.58 21.19
N GLU A 64 -19.02 -4.66 21.98
CA GLU A 64 -18.25 -4.84 23.21
C GLU A 64 -16.74 -4.81 22.94
N GLU A 65 -16.26 -5.56 21.96
CA GLU A 65 -14.85 -5.56 21.53
C GLU A 65 -14.40 -4.20 20.99
N LEU A 66 -15.28 -3.47 20.29
CA LEU A 66 -15.00 -2.11 19.84
C LEU A 66 -14.77 -1.18 21.03
N ILE A 67 -15.65 -1.22 22.03
CA ILE A 67 -15.55 -0.36 23.22
C ILE A 67 -14.28 -0.70 24.01
N ARG A 68 -13.96 -1.99 24.14
CA ARG A 68 -12.70 -2.46 24.73
C ARG A 68 -11.50 -1.92 23.96
N GLY A 69 -11.54 -1.96 22.63
CA GLY A 69 -10.52 -1.37 21.76
C GLY A 69 -10.33 0.14 21.94
N GLN A 70 -11.35 0.87 22.40
CA GLN A 70 -11.26 2.30 22.77
C GLN A 70 -10.65 2.56 24.15
N GLY A 71 -10.30 1.50 24.89
CA GLY A 71 -9.60 1.52 26.17
C GLY A 71 -10.48 1.33 27.39
N TYR A 72 -11.74 0.95 27.21
CA TYR A 72 -12.67 0.58 28.27
C TYR A 72 -12.66 -0.94 28.43
N LEU A 73 -11.59 -1.51 29.02
CA LEU A 73 -11.35 -2.96 28.97
C LEU A 73 -12.35 -3.80 29.79
N HIS A 74 -13.05 -3.17 30.75
CA HIS A 74 -14.13 -3.81 31.50
C HIS A 74 -15.52 -3.57 30.87
N ALA A 75 -15.54 -3.02 29.65
CA ALA A 75 -16.81 -2.75 28.99
C ALA A 75 -17.55 -4.05 28.69
N ARG A 76 -18.88 -3.94 28.81
CA ARG A 76 -19.85 -4.98 28.47
C ARG A 76 -21.02 -4.32 27.76
N VAL A 77 -21.64 -5.02 26.82
CA VAL A 77 -22.91 -4.57 26.23
C VAL A 77 -24.00 -5.50 26.75
N GLU A 78 -24.92 -4.94 27.55
CA GLU A 78 -26.06 -5.63 28.13
C GLU A 78 -27.25 -5.62 27.16
N MET A 79 -28.06 -6.67 27.20
CA MET A 79 -29.34 -6.76 26.48
C MET A 79 -30.46 -6.97 27.51
N PRO A 80 -30.99 -5.89 28.11
CA PRO A 80 -32.00 -6.01 29.17
C PRO A 80 -33.26 -6.75 28.69
N ASP A 81 -33.62 -6.60 27.41
CA ASP A 81 -34.84 -7.15 26.82
C ASP A 81 -34.71 -8.65 26.46
N ALA A 82 -33.50 -9.24 26.53
CA ALA A 82 -33.27 -10.63 26.14
C ALA A 82 -33.78 -11.68 27.14
N ALA A 83 -34.15 -11.27 28.37
CA ALA A 83 -34.60 -12.18 29.43
C ALA A 83 -36.11 -12.46 29.39
N ASP A 84 -36.90 -11.63 28.70
CA ASP A 84 -38.35 -11.77 28.60
C ASP A 84 -38.72 -12.75 27.49
N ASP A 85 -38.65 -14.04 27.83
CA ASP A 85 -39.01 -15.16 26.97
C ASP A 85 -40.54 -15.24 26.78
N ALA A 86 -41.13 -14.32 26.01
CA ALA A 86 -42.54 -14.37 25.62
C ALA A 86 -42.91 -13.47 24.42
N GLY A 87 -42.39 -13.78 23.23
CA GLY A 87 -42.99 -13.40 21.94
C GLY A 87 -42.89 -11.93 21.52
N SER A 88 -42.29 -11.67 20.35
CA SER A 88 -42.38 -10.37 19.65
C SER A 88 -41.97 -9.17 20.51
N SER A 89 -40.71 -9.12 20.93
CA SER A 89 -40.15 -7.79 21.19
C SER A 89 -39.88 -7.16 19.81
N ASP A 90 -40.71 -6.23 19.38
CA ASP A 90 -40.48 -5.43 18.16
C ASP A 90 -39.24 -4.52 18.29
N LYS A 91 -38.54 -4.61 19.43
CA LYS A 91 -37.40 -3.80 19.81
C LYS A 91 -36.40 -4.61 20.62
N VAL A 92 -35.12 -4.39 20.36
CA VAL A 92 -33.98 -4.90 21.14
C VAL A 92 -33.11 -3.73 21.55
N THR A 93 -32.90 -3.56 22.86
CA THR A 93 -32.01 -2.53 23.39
C THR A 93 -30.62 -3.10 23.66
N LEU A 94 -29.60 -2.47 23.09
CA LEU A 94 -28.19 -2.68 23.41
C LEU A 94 -27.73 -1.58 24.36
N LYS A 95 -27.29 -1.95 25.56
CA LYS A 95 -26.87 -1.03 26.60
C LYS A 95 -25.37 -1.15 26.90
N PRO A 96 -24.54 -0.22 26.42
CA PRO A 96 -23.11 -0.25 26.71
C PRO A 96 -22.81 0.21 28.15
N VAL A 97 -22.14 -0.65 28.91
CA VAL A 97 -21.60 -0.37 30.25
C VAL A 97 -20.08 -0.34 30.14
N THR A 98 -19.47 0.85 30.20
CA THR A 98 -18.07 1.05 29.80
C THR A 98 -17.06 0.84 30.94
N GLY A 99 -17.34 1.35 32.14
CA GLY A 99 -16.36 1.44 33.22
C GLY A 99 -15.29 2.52 32.98
N PRO A 100 -14.14 2.49 33.69
CA PRO A 100 -13.08 3.49 33.53
C PRO A 100 -12.25 3.24 32.26
N ILE A 101 -11.58 4.30 31.76
CA ILE A 101 -10.53 4.16 30.75
C ILE A 101 -9.27 3.59 31.42
N PHE A 102 -8.73 2.53 30.83
CA PHE A 102 -7.49 1.90 31.27
C PHE A 102 -6.27 2.62 30.68
N ARG A 103 -5.17 2.60 31.43
CA ARG A 103 -3.85 3.06 30.95
C ARG A 103 -2.86 1.90 30.94
N VAL A 104 -1.87 1.96 30.06
CA VAL A 104 -0.79 0.98 30.03
C VAL A 104 0.04 1.11 31.31
N GLY A 105 0.03 0.06 32.14
CA GLY A 105 0.83 -0.03 33.35
C GLY A 105 2.22 -0.63 33.09
N MET A 106 2.29 -1.57 32.15
CA MET A 106 3.53 -2.16 31.66
C MET A 106 3.33 -2.72 30.25
N VAL A 107 4.44 -2.98 29.57
CA VAL A 107 4.48 -3.68 28.29
C VAL A 107 5.32 -4.94 28.47
N GLU A 108 4.78 -6.07 28.05
CA GLU A 108 5.45 -7.37 28.07
C GLU A 108 5.61 -7.85 26.63
N VAL A 109 6.85 -8.17 26.25
CA VAL A 109 7.17 -8.73 24.93
C VAL A 109 7.75 -10.13 25.15
N ASP A 110 6.88 -11.14 24.99
CA ASP A 110 7.24 -12.55 25.13
C ASP A 110 7.94 -13.03 23.85
N GLY A 111 8.93 -13.92 23.96
CA GLY A 111 9.68 -14.45 22.81
C GLY A 111 11.02 -13.75 22.54
N LEU A 112 11.29 -12.63 23.22
CA LEU A 112 12.59 -11.94 23.10
C LEU A 112 13.77 -12.78 23.60
N GLN A 113 13.55 -13.75 24.49
CA GLN A 113 14.61 -14.65 24.95
C GLN A 113 15.27 -15.46 23.82
N ASP A 114 14.57 -15.65 22.70
CA ASP A 114 15.09 -16.36 21.52
C ASP A 114 15.96 -15.43 20.63
N VAL A 115 16.04 -14.15 20.98
CA VAL A 115 16.95 -13.17 20.36
C VAL A 115 18.34 -13.30 20.98
N ALA A 116 19.34 -13.56 20.14
CA ALA A 116 20.70 -13.90 20.58
C ALA A 116 21.42 -12.73 21.29
N THR A 117 21.11 -11.49 20.92
CA THR A 117 21.86 -10.31 21.35
C THR A 117 21.13 -9.54 22.46
N ASP A 118 21.77 -9.37 23.63
CA ASP A 118 21.22 -8.60 24.75
C ASP A 118 20.87 -7.16 24.36
N THR A 119 21.71 -6.50 23.54
CA THR A 119 21.50 -5.10 23.13
C THR A 119 20.20 -4.90 22.36
N VAL A 120 19.77 -5.90 21.58
CA VAL A 120 18.51 -5.84 20.81
C VAL A 120 17.33 -5.98 21.76
N ARG A 121 17.41 -6.91 22.72
CA ARG A 121 16.37 -7.06 23.75
C ARG A 121 16.21 -5.78 24.56
N ASP A 122 17.32 -5.20 25.01
CA ASP A 122 17.34 -3.96 25.78
C ASP A 122 16.79 -2.77 25.00
N ASP A 123 17.06 -2.69 23.69
CA ASP A 123 16.50 -1.64 22.82
C ASP A 123 14.99 -1.76 22.68
N VAL A 124 14.48 -2.96 22.41
CA VAL A 124 13.04 -3.23 22.35
C VAL A 124 12.39 -2.90 23.68
N SER A 125 12.91 -3.41 24.80
CA SER A 125 12.36 -3.13 26.13
C SER A 125 12.35 -1.63 26.45
N ARG A 126 13.41 -0.90 26.10
CA ARG A 126 13.48 0.55 26.31
C ARG A 126 12.42 1.30 25.53
N GLN A 127 12.25 0.96 24.25
CA GLN A 127 11.25 1.60 23.41
C GLN A 127 9.83 1.35 23.92
N MET A 128 9.56 0.11 24.34
CA MET A 128 8.23 -0.26 24.84
C MET A 128 7.84 0.50 26.12
N MET A 129 8.80 0.94 26.94
CA MET A 129 8.52 1.76 28.12
C MET A 129 7.86 3.11 27.78
N GLU A 130 8.02 3.63 26.56
CA GLU A 130 7.36 4.88 26.13
C GLU A 130 5.83 4.75 26.05
N ALA A 131 5.29 3.53 26.07
CA ALA A 131 3.84 3.30 26.10
C ALA A 131 3.24 3.50 27.49
N VAL A 132 4.04 3.39 28.54
CA VAL A 132 3.56 3.41 29.93
C VAL A 132 2.86 4.74 30.23
N GLY A 133 1.68 4.66 30.84
CA GLY A 133 0.82 5.80 31.16
C GLY A 133 -0.08 6.27 30.02
N LYS A 134 0.13 5.83 28.77
CA LYS A 134 -0.78 6.12 27.65
C LYS A 134 -2.11 5.36 27.81
N PRO A 135 -3.22 5.83 27.19
CA PRO A 135 -4.47 5.07 27.16
C PRO A 135 -4.26 3.67 26.56
N ALA A 136 -4.77 2.64 27.22
CA ALA A 136 -4.64 1.24 26.78
C ALA A 136 -5.63 0.96 25.66
N ARG A 137 -5.31 1.37 24.44
CA ARG A 137 -6.17 1.27 23.25
C ARG A 137 -5.60 0.31 22.22
N GLY A 138 -6.48 -0.19 21.35
CA GLY A 138 -6.11 -1.10 20.27
C GLY A 138 -5.16 -0.48 19.23
N ASP A 139 -5.28 0.82 18.96
CA ASP A 139 -4.37 1.57 18.07
C ASP A 139 -2.96 1.68 18.65
N LEU A 140 -2.84 1.91 19.95
CA LEU A 140 -1.57 1.87 20.66
C LEU A 140 -0.95 0.48 20.61
N LEU A 141 -1.74 -0.58 20.85
CA LEU A 141 -1.25 -1.97 20.77
C LEU A 141 -0.73 -2.30 19.36
N ALA A 142 -1.44 -1.88 18.32
CA ALA A 142 -1.00 -2.04 16.93
C ALA A 142 0.30 -1.29 16.64
N THR A 143 0.43 -0.06 17.15
CA THR A 143 1.67 0.73 17.01
C THR A 143 2.85 0.05 17.71
N LEU A 144 2.64 -0.55 18.89
CA LEU A 144 3.69 -1.28 19.60
C LEU A 144 4.12 -2.56 18.85
N GLU A 145 3.16 -3.29 18.27
CA GLU A 145 3.47 -4.43 17.41
C GLU A 145 4.34 -4.03 16.21
N ASP A 146 3.94 -2.99 15.47
CA ASP A 146 4.70 -2.52 14.31
C ASP A 146 6.13 -2.12 14.70
N GLU A 147 6.28 -1.48 15.85
CA GLU A 147 7.58 -1.06 16.39
C GLU A 147 8.46 -2.27 16.78
N VAL A 148 7.89 -3.29 17.42
CA VAL A 148 8.61 -4.53 17.76
C VAL A 148 9.04 -5.27 16.50
N LEU A 149 8.14 -5.43 15.53
CA LEU A 149 8.44 -6.06 14.24
C LEU A 149 9.54 -5.32 13.50
N TRP A 150 9.46 -3.98 13.44
CA TRP A 150 10.47 -3.16 12.78
C TRP A 150 11.84 -3.31 13.44
N ARG A 151 11.92 -3.23 14.77
CA ARG A 151 13.19 -3.38 15.51
C ARG A 151 13.83 -4.74 15.29
N LEU A 152 13.05 -5.81 15.38
CA LEU A 152 13.57 -7.16 15.21
C LEU A 152 14.04 -7.39 13.76
N ARG A 153 13.30 -6.88 12.76
CA ARG A 153 13.75 -6.93 11.35
C ARG A 153 15.06 -6.18 11.12
N THR A 154 15.18 -4.98 11.69
CA THR A 154 16.41 -4.17 11.63
C THR A 154 17.58 -4.83 12.37
N ALA A 155 17.28 -5.63 13.40
CA ALA A 155 18.23 -6.49 14.10
C ALA A 155 18.50 -7.84 13.40
N SER A 156 18.28 -7.92 12.09
CA SER A 156 18.55 -9.10 11.26
C SER A 156 17.62 -10.30 11.46
N TYR A 157 16.40 -10.10 11.96
CA TYR A 157 15.34 -11.12 12.02
C TYR A 157 14.26 -10.87 10.96
N PRO A 158 14.47 -11.25 9.69
CA PRO A 158 13.57 -10.91 8.57
C PRO A 158 12.16 -11.53 8.69
N PHE A 159 12.07 -12.72 9.29
CA PHE A 159 10.85 -13.54 9.34
C PHE A 159 10.11 -13.44 10.68
N VAL A 160 10.44 -12.43 11.48
CA VAL A 160 9.75 -12.19 12.74
C VAL A 160 8.24 -12.02 12.50
N ARG A 161 7.46 -12.65 13.38
CA ARG A 161 6.00 -12.58 13.40
C ARG A 161 5.49 -12.34 14.81
N VAL A 162 4.36 -11.64 14.92
CA VAL A 162 3.59 -11.57 16.15
C VAL A 162 2.52 -12.66 16.10
N THR A 163 2.45 -13.48 17.14
CA THR A 163 1.51 -14.59 17.22
C THR A 163 0.27 -14.24 18.03
N GLU A 164 0.42 -13.34 18.99
CA GLU A 164 -0.64 -12.91 19.89
C GLU A 164 -0.34 -11.49 20.36
N ARG A 165 -1.42 -10.70 20.53
CA ARG A 165 -1.36 -9.37 21.13
C ARG A 165 -2.63 -9.12 21.90
N GLU A 166 -2.51 -8.62 23.12
CA GLU A 166 -3.67 -8.39 23.99
C GLU A 166 -3.41 -7.29 25.01
N LEU A 167 -4.51 -6.68 25.47
CA LEU A 167 -4.51 -5.74 26.59
C LEU A 167 -5.15 -6.43 27.78
N LEU A 168 -4.33 -6.81 28.76
CA LEU A 168 -4.74 -7.55 29.95
C LEU A 168 -5.01 -6.60 31.12
N PRO A 169 -6.25 -6.48 31.62
CA PRO A 169 -6.54 -5.65 32.79
C PRO A 169 -5.80 -6.14 34.05
N ILE A 170 -5.22 -5.21 34.80
CA ILE A 170 -4.61 -5.49 36.11
C ILE A 170 -5.71 -5.44 37.18
N PRO A 171 -5.97 -6.53 37.93
CA PRO A 171 -7.03 -6.56 38.92
C PRO A 171 -6.95 -5.43 39.95
N GLY A 172 -8.08 -4.77 40.19
CA GLY A 172 -8.20 -3.70 41.18
C GLY A 172 -7.57 -2.35 40.79
N ARG A 173 -7.06 -2.20 39.56
CA ARG A 173 -6.49 -0.95 39.05
C ARG A 173 -7.05 -0.63 37.67
N ALA A 174 -7.17 0.66 37.33
CA ALA A 174 -7.45 1.10 35.95
C ALA A 174 -6.18 1.07 35.08
N LEU A 175 -5.42 -0.02 35.18
CA LEU A 175 -4.17 -0.26 34.46
C LEU A 175 -4.26 -1.57 33.70
N ALA A 176 -3.58 -1.65 32.56
CA ALA A 176 -3.50 -2.84 31.72
C ALA A 176 -2.04 -3.17 31.38
N THR A 177 -1.76 -4.45 31.24
CA THR A 177 -0.53 -4.95 30.61
C THR A 177 -0.77 -5.03 29.10
N ALA A 178 0.06 -4.36 28.31
CA ALA A 178 0.10 -4.58 26.87
C ALA A 178 1.04 -5.74 26.59
N ARG A 179 0.48 -6.89 26.22
CA ARG A 179 1.24 -8.12 25.99
C ARG A 179 1.35 -8.38 24.50
N ILE A 180 2.57 -8.63 24.02
CA ILE A 180 2.87 -8.95 22.63
C ILE A 180 3.72 -10.21 22.64
N VAL A 181 3.26 -11.26 21.97
CA VAL A 181 4.02 -12.51 21.83
C VAL A 181 4.62 -12.54 20.44
N VAL A 182 5.95 -12.63 20.38
CA VAL A 182 6.69 -12.66 19.12
C VAL A 182 7.41 -13.98 18.93
N GLU A 183 7.53 -14.38 17.67
CA GLU A 183 8.47 -15.40 17.24
C GLU A 183 9.51 -14.74 16.34
N PRO A 184 10.74 -14.49 16.84
CA PRO A 184 11.79 -13.84 16.06
C PRO A 184 12.19 -14.61 14.79
N GLY A 185 12.12 -15.94 14.84
CA GLY A 185 12.64 -16.80 13.79
C GLY A 185 14.17 -16.80 13.73
N ALA A 186 14.73 -17.31 12.63
CA ALA A 186 16.18 -17.33 12.43
C ALA A 186 16.72 -15.92 12.11
N SER A 187 17.85 -15.57 12.74
CA SER A 187 18.63 -14.42 12.31
C SER A 187 19.26 -14.71 10.94
N ALA A 188 19.36 -13.69 10.10
CA ALA A 188 19.71 -13.86 8.71
C ALA A 188 20.80 -12.90 8.24
N ARG A 189 21.58 -13.36 7.27
CA ARG A 189 22.59 -12.57 6.55
C ARG A 189 22.21 -12.43 5.09
N PHE A 190 22.71 -11.40 4.42
CA PHE A 190 22.55 -11.28 2.98
C PHE A 190 23.27 -12.43 2.26
N GLY A 191 22.56 -13.11 1.38
CA GLY A 191 23.10 -14.12 0.47
C GLY A 191 23.47 -13.53 -0.90
N ALA A 192 23.57 -14.41 -1.89
CA ALA A 192 23.72 -14.01 -3.28
C ALA A 192 22.40 -13.42 -3.83
N VAL A 193 22.53 -12.55 -4.83
CA VAL A 193 21.40 -11.97 -5.55
C VAL A 193 21.28 -12.61 -6.93
N ALA A 194 20.16 -13.30 -7.18
CA ALA A 194 19.84 -13.83 -8.50
C ALA A 194 19.00 -12.81 -9.29
N TYR A 195 19.49 -12.40 -10.45
CA TYR A 195 18.78 -11.47 -11.33
C TYR A 195 18.00 -12.21 -12.42
N SER A 196 16.80 -11.73 -12.73
CA SER A 196 15.94 -12.25 -13.79
C SER A 196 15.26 -11.11 -14.56
N GLY A 197 14.84 -11.38 -15.79
CA GLY A 197 14.20 -10.37 -16.66
C GLY A 197 15.17 -9.46 -17.43
N LEU A 198 16.47 -9.77 -17.38
CA LEU A 198 17.49 -9.05 -18.12
C LEU A 198 17.44 -9.40 -19.61
N VAL A 199 17.46 -8.38 -20.47
CA VAL A 199 17.46 -8.48 -21.93
C VAL A 199 18.77 -7.94 -22.49
N GLY A 200 19.14 -6.70 -22.11
CA GLY A 200 20.38 -6.05 -22.51
C GLY A 200 21.34 -5.79 -21.35
N LEU A 201 20.86 -5.76 -20.11
CA LEU A 201 21.69 -5.49 -18.94
C LEU A 201 22.49 -6.69 -18.50
N ARG A 202 23.72 -6.42 -18.04
CA ARG A 202 24.61 -7.46 -17.50
C ARG A 202 24.46 -7.53 -15.99
N GLN A 203 24.44 -8.75 -15.44
CA GLN A 203 24.33 -8.98 -14.00
C GLN A 203 25.45 -8.28 -13.21
N ASP A 204 26.68 -8.26 -13.75
CA ASP A 204 27.82 -7.59 -13.11
C ASP A 204 27.64 -6.09 -12.93
N GLU A 205 26.88 -5.42 -13.81
CA GLU A 205 26.60 -3.98 -13.71
C GLU A 205 25.64 -3.71 -12.56
N LEU A 206 24.59 -4.54 -12.43
CA LEU A 206 23.65 -4.46 -11.32
C LEU A 206 24.27 -4.89 -9.99
N GLY A 207 25.21 -5.84 -10.02
CA GLY A 207 25.95 -6.29 -8.84
C GLY A 207 26.76 -5.18 -8.20
N ARG A 208 27.29 -4.23 -8.97
CA ARG A 208 28.03 -3.06 -8.46
C ARG A 208 27.15 -2.07 -7.69
N LEU A 209 25.84 -2.14 -7.87
CA LEU A 209 24.86 -1.29 -7.17
C LEU A 209 24.49 -1.86 -5.79
N GLN A 210 24.93 -3.09 -5.45
CA GLN A 210 24.64 -3.70 -4.15
C GLN A 210 25.35 -2.95 -3.02
N PRO A 211 24.62 -2.40 -2.03
CA PRO A 211 25.20 -1.69 -0.89
C PRO A 211 25.69 -2.63 0.22
N PHE A 212 25.65 -3.94 -0.01
CA PHE A 212 26.01 -4.99 0.94
C PHE A 212 26.84 -6.08 0.24
N LYS A 213 27.50 -6.91 1.04
CA LYS A 213 28.21 -8.10 0.60
C LYS A 213 27.51 -9.34 1.14
N GLN A 214 27.76 -10.48 0.48
CA GLN A 214 27.34 -11.77 0.99
C GLN A 214 27.95 -12.01 2.39
N GLY A 215 27.10 -12.40 3.34
CA GLY A 215 27.45 -12.59 4.75
C GLY A 215 27.22 -11.38 5.66
N ASP A 216 26.97 -10.19 5.10
CA ASP A 216 26.59 -9.02 5.90
C ASP A 216 25.26 -9.26 6.63
N PRO A 217 25.06 -8.73 7.85
CA PRO A 217 23.79 -8.86 8.55
C PRO A 217 22.62 -8.31 7.74
N TYR A 218 21.50 -9.02 7.72
CA TYR A 218 20.30 -8.53 7.06
C TYR A 218 19.83 -7.22 7.70
N ASN A 219 19.44 -6.26 6.88
CA ASN A 219 18.79 -5.03 7.31
C ASN A 219 17.82 -4.54 6.22
N PRO A 220 16.55 -4.23 6.57
CA PRO A 220 15.54 -3.83 5.60
C PRO A 220 15.87 -2.49 4.91
N ASP A 221 16.50 -1.54 5.60
CA ASP A 221 16.88 -0.24 5.03
C ASP A 221 17.99 -0.41 3.97
N VAL A 222 18.92 -1.35 4.20
CA VAL A 222 19.97 -1.69 3.24
C VAL A 222 19.37 -2.30 1.97
N LEU A 223 18.36 -3.17 2.13
CA LEU A 223 17.62 -3.77 1.02
C LEU A 223 16.85 -2.70 0.22
N GLU A 224 16.24 -1.74 0.92
CA GLU A 224 15.50 -0.67 0.28
C GLU A 224 16.42 0.25 -0.53
N ARG A 225 17.59 0.63 0.02
CA ARG A 225 18.62 1.36 -0.74
C ARG A 225 19.09 0.59 -1.98
N PHE A 226 19.18 -0.73 -1.90
CA PHE A 226 19.49 -1.55 -3.06
C PHE A 226 18.38 -1.48 -4.13
N ARG A 227 17.11 -1.54 -3.71
CA ARG A 227 15.95 -1.37 -4.61
C ARG A 227 15.99 -0.02 -5.31
N GLU A 228 16.23 1.05 -4.56
CA GLU A 228 16.35 2.42 -5.09
C GLU A 228 17.53 2.55 -6.06
N ALA A 229 18.69 1.99 -5.73
CA ALA A 229 19.86 2.01 -6.61
C ALA A 229 19.60 1.29 -7.94
N LEU A 230 18.89 0.17 -7.93
CA LEU A 230 18.48 -0.54 -9.15
C LEU A 230 17.48 0.29 -9.97
N LEU A 231 16.48 0.90 -9.33
CA LEU A 231 15.50 1.76 -10.00
C LEU A 231 16.11 3.05 -10.57
N GLY A 232 17.17 3.56 -9.96
CA GLY A 232 17.92 4.71 -10.47
C GLY A 232 18.72 4.41 -11.73
N HIS A 233 18.82 3.15 -12.16
CA HIS A 233 19.54 2.78 -13.36
C HIS A 233 18.73 3.17 -14.63
N PRO A 234 19.30 3.88 -15.63
CA PRO A 234 18.55 4.43 -16.75
C PRO A 234 17.77 3.42 -17.60
N SER A 235 18.25 2.18 -17.65
CA SER A 235 17.63 1.10 -18.43
C SER A 235 16.66 0.25 -17.62
N VAL A 236 16.39 0.60 -16.36
CA VAL A 236 15.48 -0.14 -15.48
C VAL A 236 14.17 0.61 -15.36
N LYS A 237 13.08 -0.04 -15.76
CA LYS A 237 11.72 0.49 -15.67
C LYS A 237 11.03 0.10 -14.37
N ALA A 238 11.24 -1.14 -13.91
CA ALA A 238 10.68 -1.63 -12.66
C ALA A 238 11.60 -2.67 -12.00
N VAL A 239 11.52 -2.75 -10.67
CA VAL A 239 12.29 -3.70 -9.85
C VAL A 239 11.34 -4.34 -8.85
N ARG A 240 11.36 -5.67 -8.77
CA ARG A 240 10.76 -6.42 -7.67
C ARG A 240 11.82 -7.26 -6.97
N LEU A 241 12.06 -6.96 -5.69
CA LEU A 241 12.91 -7.77 -4.83
C LEU A 241 12.04 -8.80 -4.11
N ARG A 242 12.41 -10.08 -4.23
CA ARG A 242 11.75 -11.20 -3.55
C ARG A 242 12.67 -11.75 -2.48
N LEU A 243 12.16 -11.83 -1.26
CA LEU A 243 12.80 -12.59 -0.19
C LEU A 243 12.34 -14.05 -0.27
N PRO A 244 13.22 -15.01 0.06
CA PRO A 244 12.82 -16.40 0.22
C PRO A 244 11.91 -16.55 1.45
N GLU A 245 11.22 -17.69 1.57
CA GLU A 245 10.35 -17.98 2.72
C GLU A 245 11.13 -18.35 3.99
N ALA A 246 12.40 -18.75 3.84
CA ALA A 246 13.28 -19.13 4.92
C ALA A 246 14.74 -18.78 4.57
N VAL A 247 15.59 -18.78 5.60
CA VAL A 247 17.05 -18.75 5.42
C VAL A 247 17.54 -20.09 4.86
N ASP A 248 18.63 -20.07 4.10
CA ASP A 248 19.28 -21.29 3.65
C ASP A 248 20.07 -22.00 4.78
N ALA A 249 20.71 -23.13 4.44
CA ALA A 249 21.48 -23.93 5.40
C ALA A 249 22.64 -23.17 6.06
N ASP A 250 23.13 -22.11 5.43
CA ASP A 250 24.23 -21.27 5.91
C ASP A 250 23.72 -20.02 6.67
N GLY A 251 22.39 -19.90 6.87
CA GLY A 251 21.77 -18.73 7.52
C GLY A 251 21.71 -17.49 6.63
N GLN A 252 21.76 -17.67 5.31
CA GLN A 252 21.76 -16.58 4.33
C GLN A 252 20.42 -16.46 3.60
N LEU A 253 20.08 -15.22 3.23
CA LEU A 253 18.92 -14.90 2.39
C LEU A 253 19.35 -14.78 0.95
N GLN A 254 19.06 -15.80 0.17
CA GLN A 254 19.24 -15.75 -1.28
C GLN A 254 18.15 -14.86 -1.90
N LEU A 255 18.53 -13.65 -2.30
CA LEU A 255 17.60 -12.66 -2.83
C LEU A 255 17.35 -12.92 -4.33
N ARG A 256 16.13 -12.67 -4.79
CA ARG A 256 15.82 -12.65 -6.22
C ARG A 256 15.36 -11.26 -6.64
N ALA A 257 16.09 -10.68 -7.59
CA ALA A 257 15.76 -9.40 -8.21
C ALA A 257 15.13 -9.66 -9.59
N GLU A 258 13.84 -9.37 -9.71
CA GLU A 258 13.13 -9.34 -10.99
C GLU A 258 13.23 -7.92 -11.54
N ILE A 259 13.86 -7.76 -12.71
CA ILE A 259 14.09 -6.48 -13.37
C ILE A 259 13.23 -6.43 -14.64
N GLU A 260 12.50 -5.34 -14.83
CA GLU A 260 11.89 -5.00 -16.11
C GLU A 260 12.74 -3.89 -16.74
N GLU A 261 13.34 -4.17 -17.89
CA GLU A 261 14.13 -3.18 -18.61
C GLU A 261 13.23 -2.19 -19.37
N ASP A 262 13.62 -0.92 -19.34
CA ASP A 262 13.02 0.08 -20.22
C ASP A 262 13.57 -0.14 -21.62
N GLN A 263 12.76 -0.75 -22.49
CA GLN A 263 13.10 -0.78 -23.91
C GLN A 263 13.06 0.67 -24.38
N LEU A 264 14.24 1.28 -24.54
CA LEU A 264 14.42 2.56 -25.24
C LEU A 264 13.52 2.54 -26.47
N ARG A 265 12.39 3.26 -26.40
CA ARG A 265 11.37 3.24 -27.43
C ARG A 265 11.99 3.77 -28.71
N ALA A 266 12.29 2.86 -29.64
CA ALA A 266 12.65 3.24 -31.02
C ALA A 266 11.55 4.11 -31.68
N GLU A 267 10.34 4.10 -31.12
CA GLU A 267 9.20 4.94 -31.50
C GLU A 267 9.47 6.45 -31.30
N ASP A 268 10.18 6.85 -30.24
CA ASP A 268 10.55 8.25 -29.99
C ASP A 268 11.62 8.75 -30.97
N VAL A 269 12.40 7.82 -31.51
CA VAL A 269 13.32 8.10 -32.62
C VAL A 269 12.53 8.22 -33.94
N ALA A 270 11.59 7.31 -34.22
CA ALA A 270 10.84 7.26 -35.48
C ALA A 270 9.89 8.45 -35.72
N GLY A 271 9.28 9.02 -34.67
CA GLY A 271 8.37 10.16 -34.78
C GLY A 271 9.03 11.41 -35.39
N ASN A 272 10.28 11.69 -35.03
CA ASN A 272 11.03 12.86 -35.51
C ASN A 272 11.75 12.65 -36.85
N TYR A 273 12.00 11.40 -37.26
CA TYR A 273 12.50 11.13 -38.62
C TYR A 273 11.42 11.41 -39.67
N ARG A 274 10.14 11.17 -39.37
CA ARG A 274 9.04 11.39 -40.32
C ARG A 274 8.83 12.87 -40.63
N THR A 275 8.96 13.76 -39.65
CA THR A 275 8.87 15.22 -39.84
C THR A 275 10.04 15.77 -40.64
N GLY A 276 11.27 15.30 -40.38
CA GLY A 276 12.45 15.70 -41.16
C GLY A 276 12.39 15.25 -42.63
N LEU A 277 11.91 14.02 -42.87
CA LEU A 277 11.78 13.47 -44.22
C LEU A 277 10.65 14.14 -45.01
N VAL A 278 9.51 14.44 -44.37
CA VAL A 278 8.43 15.23 -44.99
C VAL A 278 8.93 16.62 -45.36
N ALA A 279 9.68 17.31 -44.50
CA ALA A 279 10.24 18.61 -44.82
C ALA A 279 11.22 18.57 -46.00
N ALA A 280 12.10 17.56 -46.05
CA ALA A 280 13.05 17.38 -47.16
C ALA A 280 12.36 17.05 -48.49
N VAL A 281 11.38 16.14 -48.49
CA VAL A 281 10.59 15.80 -49.68
C VAL A 281 9.78 17.00 -50.17
N SER A 282 9.22 17.80 -49.25
CA SER A 282 8.48 19.02 -49.58
C SER A 282 9.39 20.06 -50.27
N ALA A 283 10.62 20.22 -49.78
CA ALA A 283 11.60 21.14 -50.37
C ALA A 283 12.02 20.69 -51.78
N ILE A 284 12.24 19.39 -51.99
CA ILE A 284 12.59 18.83 -53.30
C ILE A 284 11.43 18.99 -54.29
N ALA A 285 10.19 18.74 -53.86
CA ALA A 285 9.00 18.93 -54.70
C ALA A 285 8.82 20.39 -55.14
N ALA A 286 9.04 21.35 -54.23
CA ALA A 286 9.00 22.78 -54.55
C ALA A 286 10.08 23.18 -55.58
N LEU A 287 11.29 22.61 -55.48
CA LEU A 287 12.38 22.80 -56.43
C LEU A 287 12.09 22.17 -57.81
N ALA A 288 11.45 21.01 -57.86
CA ALA A 288 11.06 20.37 -59.11
C ALA A 288 9.98 21.17 -59.85
N ILE A 289 8.96 21.68 -59.14
CA ILE A 289 7.94 22.57 -59.70
C ILE A 289 8.58 23.85 -60.26
N ARG A 290 9.60 24.40 -59.58
CA ARG A 290 10.40 25.54 -60.08
C ARG A 290 11.07 25.22 -61.41
N GLN A 291 11.74 24.07 -61.56
CA GLN A 291 12.46 23.75 -62.80
C GLN A 291 11.51 23.57 -63.99
N VAL A 292 10.36 22.92 -63.79
CA VAL A 292 9.35 22.74 -64.85
C VAL A 292 8.69 24.08 -65.23
N SER A 293 8.48 24.97 -64.27
CA SER A 293 7.90 26.31 -64.51
C SER A 293 8.86 27.25 -65.24
N VAL A 294 10.17 27.15 -64.97
CA VAL A 294 11.21 27.95 -65.66
C VAL A 294 11.43 27.47 -67.09
N ALA A 295 11.31 26.16 -67.35
CA ALA A 295 11.45 25.60 -68.70
C ALA A 295 10.28 25.93 -69.65
N SER A 296 9.13 26.37 -69.12
CA SER A 296 7.89 26.59 -69.88
C SER A 296 7.58 28.07 -70.19
N LEU A 297 8.44 29.01 -69.78
CA LEU A 297 8.19 30.45 -69.95
C LEU A 297 9.15 31.10 -70.97
N ARG A 298 8.57 31.78 -71.97
CA ARG A 298 9.30 32.58 -72.98
C ARG A 298 10.08 33.72 -72.31
N PRO A 299 11.29 34.06 -72.78
CA PRO A 299 12.14 35.07 -72.15
C PRO A 299 11.55 36.45 -72.43
N GLY A 300 11.02 37.14 -71.42
CA GLY A 300 10.57 38.52 -71.64
C GLY A 300 9.87 39.26 -70.52
N ARG A 301 9.26 38.60 -69.53
CA ARG A 301 8.66 39.32 -68.39
C ARG A 301 8.35 38.37 -67.25
N SER A 302 9.24 38.34 -66.26
CA SER A 302 9.01 37.58 -65.03
C SER A 302 9.60 38.37 -63.87
N ARG A 303 8.80 39.27 -63.28
CA ARG A 303 9.11 39.88 -61.97
C ARG A 303 8.46 38.99 -60.91
N TRP A 304 9.09 37.85 -60.60
CA TRP A 304 8.68 37.06 -59.45
C TRP A 304 9.04 37.83 -58.18
N PRO A 305 8.14 37.87 -57.18
CA PRO A 305 8.41 38.64 -55.98
C PRO A 305 9.46 37.92 -55.13
N LEU A 306 10.47 38.67 -54.68
CA LEU A 306 11.66 38.19 -53.95
C LEU A 306 11.37 37.25 -52.76
N TRP A 307 10.19 37.36 -52.12
CA TRP A 307 9.82 36.50 -51.01
C TRP A 307 9.71 35.01 -51.39
N PHE A 308 9.50 34.70 -52.68
CA PHE A 308 9.51 33.31 -53.16
C PHE A 308 10.90 32.65 -53.13
N GLU A 309 11.99 33.42 -53.13
CA GLU A 309 13.33 32.86 -52.95
C GLU A 309 13.73 32.77 -51.48
N VAL A 310 13.26 33.71 -50.66
CA VAL A 310 13.67 33.83 -49.26
C VAL A 310 13.02 32.76 -48.37
N VAL A 311 11.76 32.42 -48.62
CA VAL A 311 11.01 31.42 -47.83
C VAL A 311 11.62 30.01 -47.88
N PRO A 312 11.92 29.42 -49.06
CA PRO A 312 12.52 28.09 -49.11
C PRO A 312 13.93 28.05 -48.52
N VAL A 313 14.73 29.11 -48.69
CA VAL A 313 16.07 29.21 -48.08
C VAL A 313 15.98 29.30 -46.56
N LEU A 314 15.02 30.07 -46.02
CA LEU A 314 14.77 30.13 -44.58
C LEU A 314 14.29 28.79 -44.00
N LEU A 315 13.44 28.05 -44.71
CA LEU A 315 13.00 26.73 -44.27
C LEU A 315 14.16 25.71 -44.26
N LEU A 316 15.05 25.78 -45.25
CA LEU A 316 16.22 24.91 -45.35
C LEU A 316 17.26 25.26 -44.27
N ALA A 317 17.46 26.55 -44.00
CA ALA A 317 18.31 27.03 -42.91
C ALA A 317 17.75 26.65 -41.52
N ALA A 318 16.43 26.74 -41.32
CA ALA A 318 15.77 26.31 -40.08
C ALA A 318 15.90 24.80 -39.86
N ALA A 319 15.72 23.99 -40.92
CA ALA A 319 15.93 22.55 -40.86
C ALA A 319 17.39 22.21 -40.52
N PHE A 320 18.36 22.91 -41.14
CA PHE A 320 19.77 22.71 -40.87
C PHE A 320 20.16 23.14 -39.44
N TYR A 321 19.59 24.24 -38.94
CA TYR A 321 19.82 24.74 -37.59
C TYR A 321 19.33 23.74 -36.53
N VAL A 322 18.13 23.16 -36.71
CA VAL A 322 17.59 22.14 -35.80
C VAL A 322 18.45 20.88 -35.80
N ILE A 323 18.99 20.47 -36.94
CA ILE A 323 19.91 19.32 -37.05
C ILE A 323 21.25 19.62 -36.34
N ALA A 324 21.83 20.81 -36.56
CA ALA A 324 23.11 21.21 -35.98
C ALA A 324 23.03 21.38 -34.46
N GLN A 325 21.96 22.00 -33.94
CA GLN A 325 21.76 22.16 -32.50
C GLN A 325 21.68 20.81 -31.78
N ARG A 326 21.13 19.78 -32.43
CA ARG A 326 21.01 18.44 -31.85
C ARG A 326 22.30 17.62 -31.94
N MET A 327 23.11 17.80 -32.98
CA MET A 327 24.49 17.25 -32.99
C MET A 327 25.33 17.82 -31.85
N LEU A 328 25.12 19.09 -31.51
CA LEU A 328 25.84 19.75 -30.42
C LEU A 328 25.40 19.23 -29.03
N LEU A 329 24.12 18.89 -28.86
CA LEU A 329 23.58 18.25 -27.64
C LEU A 329 24.00 16.78 -27.48
N LEU A 330 24.29 16.07 -28.58
CA LEU A 330 24.83 14.70 -28.55
C LEU A 330 26.35 14.66 -28.31
N ALA A 331 27.08 15.73 -28.62
CA ALA A 331 28.53 15.82 -28.46
C ALA A 331 28.98 16.17 -27.02
N PHE A 332 28.08 16.72 -26.20
CA PHE A 332 28.32 17.03 -24.79
C PHE A 332 27.20 16.45 -23.91
N PRO A 333 27.32 15.18 -23.48
CA PRO A 333 26.48 14.69 -22.39
C PRO A 333 26.94 15.37 -21.10
N GLY A 334 26.14 16.31 -20.61
CA GLY A 334 26.26 16.82 -19.23
C GLY A 334 25.77 15.78 -18.23
#